data_AF-A0AB36J4S0-F1
#
_entry.id   AF-A0AB36J4S0-F1
#
_cell.length_a   1.000
_cell.length_b   1.000
_cell.length_c   1.000
_cell.angle_alpha   90.00
_cell.angle_beta   90.00
_cell.angle_gamma   90.00
#
_symmetry.space_group_name_H-M   'P 1'
#
loop_
_entity.id
_entity.type
_entity.pdbx_description
1 polymer ?
#
loop_
_entity_poly.entity_id
_entity_poly.type
_entity_poly.pdbx_seq_one_letter_code
_entity_poly.pdbx_strand_id
1 'polypeptide(L)'
;MKLPANCSWTEYLAKVMAFAATENGIRGIKIHWRHVVSLAQALGFRGDPGAVLEMLFPAAVFVNIVRADRRAQAISLFRAEATGEWFRSSRSSGRVRPWGLYLDRPTPGQPAADLTGVAPTYEQIIEMERTLDAEQAAWTNYFNTRGHKVLTVRYEDLDENYRGEIARVLRFLGADPVHAADLPEPPLERQSDHINEHWRRLIDEEWA
;
A
#
# COMPACT_ATOMS: atom_id res chain seq x y z
N MET A 1 -18.89 2.78 -6.69
CA MET A 1 -18.92 4.10 -7.38
C MET A 1 -18.96 3.84 -8.88
N LYS A 2 -19.92 4.40 -9.64
CA LYS A 2 -19.94 4.29 -11.11
C LYS A 2 -19.45 5.61 -11.72
N LEU A 3 -18.37 5.56 -12.49
CA LEU A 3 -17.80 6.71 -13.20
C LEU A 3 -17.92 6.50 -14.71
N PRO A 4 -18.31 7.52 -15.49
CA PRO A 4 -18.26 7.44 -16.96
C PRO A 4 -16.83 7.20 -17.44
N ALA A 5 -16.67 6.47 -18.56
CA ALA A 5 -15.34 6.25 -19.15
C ALA A 5 -14.65 7.55 -19.60
N ASN A 6 -15.44 8.58 -19.93
CA ASN A 6 -14.98 9.91 -20.34
C ASN A 6 -15.02 10.94 -19.19
N CYS A 7 -15.06 10.50 -17.94
CA CYS A 7 -15.09 11.38 -16.78
C CYS A 7 -13.84 12.28 -16.75
N SER A 8 -14.04 13.59 -16.60
CA SER A 8 -12.92 14.54 -16.46
C SER A 8 -12.12 14.26 -15.18
N TRP A 9 -10.84 14.64 -15.15
CA TRP A 9 -10.01 14.51 -13.95
C TRP A 9 -10.64 15.19 -12.71
N THR A 10 -11.16 16.40 -12.89
CA THR A 10 -11.80 17.16 -11.80
C THR A 10 -13.03 16.44 -11.26
N GLU A 11 -13.87 15.89 -12.14
CA GLU A 11 -15.06 15.14 -11.74
C GLU A 11 -14.68 13.80 -11.07
N TYR A 12 -13.66 13.12 -11.60
CA TYR A 12 -13.11 11.91 -11.00
C TYR A 12 -12.64 12.18 -9.57
N LEU A 13 -11.81 13.20 -9.39
CA LEU A 13 -11.26 13.57 -8.09
C LEU A 13 -12.36 13.96 -7.11
N ALA A 14 -13.32 14.80 -7.52
CA ALA A 14 -14.44 15.20 -6.67
C ALA A 14 -15.26 13.98 -6.20
N LYS A 15 -15.55 13.03 -7.09
CA LYS A 15 -16.32 11.82 -6.76
C LYS A 15 -15.54 10.86 -5.87
N VAL A 16 -14.24 10.66 -6.12
CA VAL A 16 -13.37 9.84 -5.26
C VAL A 16 -13.27 10.44 -3.87
N MET A 17 -13.08 11.76 -3.77
CA MET A 17 -12.95 12.46 -2.49
C MET A 17 -14.26 12.49 -1.70
N ALA A 18 -15.41 12.55 -2.37
CA ALA A 18 -16.71 12.40 -1.73
C ALA A 18 -16.95 10.96 -1.26
N PHE A 19 -16.58 9.97 -2.06
CA PHE A 19 -16.72 8.55 -1.71
C PHE A 19 -15.81 8.15 -0.54
N ALA A 20 -14.58 8.67 -0.49
CA ALA A 20 -13.60 8.33 0.53
C ALA A 20 -13.91 8.96 1.90
N ALA A 21 -14.87 9.89 1.98
CA ALA A 21 -15.22 10.56 3.22
C ALA A 21 -16.15 9.69 4.08
N THR A 22 -15.79 9.52 5.36
CA THR A 22 -16.70 9.03 6.40
C THR A 22 -17.65 10.14 6.86
N GLU A 23 -18.66 9.79 7.66
CA GLU A 23 -19.67 10.74 8.17
C GLU A 23 -19.05 11.89 8.98
N ASN A 24 -17.91 11.66 9.63
CA ASN A 24 -17.14 12.68 10.35
C ASN A 24 -16.20 13.50 9.43
N GLY A 25 -16.31 13.37 8.11
CA GLY A 25 -15.57 14.15 7.11
C GLY A 25 -14.11 13.72 6.87
N ILE A 26 -13.62 12.69 7.58
CA ILE A 26 -12.28 12.15 7.41
C ILE A 26 -12.20 11.30 6.13
N ARG A 27 -11.05 11.37 5.45
CA ARG A 27 -10.77 10.58 4.23
C ARG A 27 -9.49 9.79 4.42
N GLY A 28 -9.49 8.55 3.95
CA GLY A 28 -8.30 7.69 3.91
C GLY A 28 -7.85 7.44 2.47
N ILE A 29 -6.55 7.57 2.21
CA ILE A 29 -5.93 7.29 0.91
C ILE A 29 -4.65 6.49 1.13
N LYS A 30 -4.43 5.46 0.30
CA LYS A 30 -3.17 4.71 0.23
C LYS A 30 -2.45 5.06 -1.07
N ILE A 31 -1.18 5.46 -0.98
CA ILE A 31 -0.41 5.87 -2.15
C ILE A 31 1.06 5.42 -2.00
N HIS A 32 1.65 4.94 -3.09
CA HIS A 32 3.08 4.63 -3.21
C HIS A 32 3.80 5.82 -3.85
N TRP A 33 5.11 5.98 -3.62
CA TRP A 33 5.83 7.15 -4.14
C TRP A 33 5.80 7.21 -5.67
N ARG A 34 5.91 6.06 -6.34
CA ARG A 34 5.78 5.98 -7.81
C ARG A 34 4.45 6.57 -8.31
N HIS A 35 3.36 6.42 -7.56
CA HIS A 35 2.07 7.00 -7.92
C HIS A 35 2.04 8.52 -7.73
N VAL A 36 2.78 9.05 -6.75
CA VAL A 36 2.97 10.50 -6.59
C VAL A 36 3.65 11.07 -7.82
N VAL A 37 4.70 10.40 -8.32
CA VAL A 37 5.41 10.79 -9.54
C VAL A 37 4.48 10.75 -10.76
N SER A 38 3.73 9.67 -10.97
CA SER A 38 2.78 9.57 -12.08
C SER A 38 1.69 10.64 -12.01
N LEU A 39 1.20 10.94 -10.80
CA LEU A 39 0.18 11.96 -10.58
C LEU A 39 0.70 13.37 -10.86
N ALA A 40 1.91 13.68 -10.40
CA ALA A 40 2.58 14.94 -10.69
C ALA A 40 2.76 15.14 -12.20
N GLN A 41 3.21 14.11 -12.92
CA GLN A 41 3.36 14.14 -14.38
C GLN A 41 2.02 14.35 -15.09
N ALA A 42 0.98 13.61 -14.69
CA ALA A 42 -0.35 13.72 -15.28
C ALA A 42 -0.96 15.12 -15.09
N LEU A 43 -0.59 15.81 -14.01
CA LEU A 43 -1.06 17.17 -13.69
C LEU A 43 -0.09 18.27 -14.12
N GLY A 44 0.95 17.92 -14.89
CA GLY A 44 1.86 18.89 -15.51
C GLY A 44 2.89 19.52 -14.56
N PHE A 45 3.10 18.96 -13.37
CA PHE A 45 4.16 19.40 -12.48
C PHE A 45 5.53 19.04 -13.07
N ARG A 46 6.40 20.04 -13.20
CA ARG A 46 7.80 19.86 -13.61
C ARG A 46 8.70 20.21 -12.42
N GLY A 47 9.37 19.23 -11.83
CA GLY A 47 10.21 19.41 -10.65
C GLY A 47 9.81 18.45 -9.53
N ASP A 48 9.64 18.99 -8.32
CA ASP A 48 9.30 18.22 -7.13
C ASP A 48 7.91 17.56 -7.26
N PRO A 49 7.82 16.22 -7.37
CA PRO A 49 6.54 15.53 -7.50
C PRO A 49 5.69 15.63 -6.23
N GLY A 50 6.30 15.86 -5.06
CA GLY A 50 5.61 15.96 -3.78
C GLY A 50 4.62 17.13 -3.73
N ALA A 51 4.85 18.20 -4.50
CA ALA A 51 3.95 19.36 -4.57
C ALA A 51 2.51 18.98 -4.98
N VAL A 52 2.34 17.86 -5.70
CA VAL A 52 1.01 17.36 -6.07
C VAL A 52 0.18 16.93 -4.86
N LEU A 53 0.83 16.46 -3.79
CA LEU A 53 0.15 16.06 -2.55
C LEU A 53 -0.37 17.27 -1.78
N GLU A 54 0.39 18.36 -1.76
CA GLU A 54 -0.04 19.61 -1.12
C GLU A 54 -1.23 20.24 -1.86
N MET A 55 -1.21 20.20 -3.19
CA MET A 55 -2.32 20.67 -4.02
C MET A 55 -3.60 19.86 -3.79
N LEU A 56 -3.48 18.52 -3.78
CA LEU A 56 -4.65 17.63 -3.70
C LEU A 56 -5.14 17.40 -2.27
N PHE A 57 -4.22 17.40 -1.30
CA PHE A 57 -4.47 17.03 0.09
C PHE A 57 -3.79 18.03 1.06
N PRO A 58 -4.17 19.32 1.04
CA PRO A 58 -3.50 20.37 1.82
C PRO A 58 -3.58 20.16 3.34
N ALA A 59 -4.55 19.37 3.82
CA ALA A 59 -4.73 19.01 5.23
C ALA A 59 -4.33 17.55 5.53
N ALA A 60 -3.53 16.92 4.67
CA ALA A 60 -3.11 15.54 4.88
C ALA A 60 -2.28 15.36 6.15
N VAL A 61 -2.57 14.27 6.86
CA VAL A 61 -1.73 13.72 7.91
C VAL A 61 -1.18 12.39 7.40
N PHE A 62 0.11 12.15 7.63
CA PHE A 62 0.79 11.01 7.01
C PHE A 62 1.04 9.89 8.03
N VAL A 63 0.66 8.68 7.64
CA VAL A 63 1.11 7.43 8.27
C VAL A 63 2.00 6.73 7.26
N ASN A 64 3.29 6.61 7.58
CA ASN A 64 4.30 5.99 6.72
C ASN A 64 4.49 4.53 7.14
N ILE A 65 4.09 3.59 6.27
CA ILE A 65 4.30 2.16 6.51
C ILE A 65 5.64 1.76 5.91
N VAL A 66 6.54 1.26 6.76
CA VAL A 66 7.88 0.80 6.37
C VAL A 66 8.00 -0.70 6.59
N ARG A 67 8.87 -1.37 5.85
CA ARG A 67 9.17 -2.79 6.04
C ARG A 67 10.67 -2.96 6.22
N ALA A 68 11.08 -3.60 7.31
CA ALA A 68 12.49 -3.75 7.65
C ALA A 68 13.14 -4.85 6.80
N ASP A 69 12.44 -5.95 6.53
CA ASP A 69 12.93 -7.01 5.67
C ASP A 69 12.70 -6.66 4.19
N ARG A 70 13.68 -5.95 3.60
CA ARG A 70 13.63 -5.47 2.22
C ARG A 70 13.65 -6.63 1.21
N ARG A 71 14.44 -7.66 1.48
CA ARG A 71 14.51 -8.90 0.68
C ARG A 71 13.16 -9.58 0.60
N ALA A 72 12.51 -9.79 1.75
CA ALA A 72 11.17 -10.36 1.78
C ALA A 72 10.13 -9.46 1.10
N GLN A 73 10.30 -8.13 1.14
CA GLN A 73 9.44 -7.20 0.41
C GLN A 73 9.61 -7.34 -1.12
N ALA A 74 10.85 -7.38 -1.61
CA ALA A 74 11.15 -7.53 -3.03
C ALA A 74 10.63 -8.88 -3.58
N ILE A 75 10.86 -9.97 -2.85
CA ILE A 75 10.33 -11.31 -3.23
C ILE A 75 8.80 -11.29 -3.27
N SER A 76 8.15 -10.64 -2.30
CA SER A 76 6.69 -10.48 -2.29
C SER A 76 6.19 -9.63 -3.46
N LEU A 77 6.91 -8.58 -3.85
CA LEU A 77 6.58 -7.74 -4.99
C LEU A 77 6.71 -8.52 -6.30
N PHE A 78 7.81 -9.24 -6.48
CA PHE A 78 8.02 -10.12 -7.64
C PHE A 78 6.89 -11.12 -7.79
N ARG A 79 6.50 -11.80 -6.70
CA ARG A 79 5.37 -12.75 -6.72
C ARG A 79 4.09 -12.08 -7.22
N ALA A 80 3.75 -10.90 -6.69
CA ALA A 80 2.52 -10.19 -7.05
C ALA A 80 2.54 -9.72 -8.51
N GLU A 81 3.69 -9.29 -9.03
CA GLU A 81 3.85 -8.89 -10.43
C GLU A 81 3.77 -10.10 -11.38
N ALA A 82 4.41 -11.21 -11.03
CA ALA A 82 4.43 -12.44 -11.81
C ALA A 82 3.04 -13.08 -11.92
N THR A 83 2.24 -13.06 -10.85
CA THR A 83 0.93 -13.70 -10.81
C THR A 83 -0.22 -12.75 -11.15
N GLY A 84 0.01 -11.44 -11.09
CA GLY A 84 -1.04 -10.42 -11.08
C GLY A 84 -1.88 -10.42 -9.80
N GLU A 85 -1.53 -11.23 -8.80
CA GLU A 85 -2.27 -11.42 -7.55
C GLU A 85 -1.61 -10.66 -6.40
N TRP A 86 -2.15 -9.47 -6.10
CA TRP A 86 -1.61 -8.58 -5.07
C TRP A 86 -2.16 -8.84 -3.66
N PHE A 87 -3.28 -9.55 -3.56
CA PHE A 87 -3.92 -9.93 -2.30
C PHE A 87 -4.88 -11.11 -2.50
N ARG A 88 -5.11 -11.88 -1.44
CA ARG A 88 -6.17 -12.91 -1.36
C ARG A 88 -7.16 -12.55 -0.28
N SER A 89 -8.43 -12.86 -0.49
CA SER A 89 -9.49 -12.68 0.50
C SER A 89 -10.28 -13.97 0.66
N SER A 90 -10.35 -14.50 1.89
CA SER A 90 -11.00 -15.78 2.20
C SER A 90 -12.53 -15.69 2.28
N ARG A 91 -13.10 -14.48 2.36
CA ARG A 91 -14.54 -14.28 2.62
C ARG A 91 -15.29 -13.84 1.36
N SER A 92 -16.42 -14.50 1.12
CA SER A 92 -17.42 -14.07 0.15
C SER A 92 -17.96 -12.68 0.52
N SER A 93 -18.10 -11.85 -0.51
CA SER A 93 -18.51 -10.45 -0.53
C SER A 93 -19.90 -10.22 0.08
N GLY A 94 -20.00 -10.21 1.41
CA GLY A 94 -21.26 -9.92 2.11
C GLY A 94 -21.44 -8.46 2.56
N ARG A 95 -20.35 -7.77 2.93
CA ARG A 95 -20.40 -6.35 3.35
C ARG A 95 -19.08 -5.65 3.01
N VAL A 96 -19.06 -5.00 1.85
CA VAL A 96 -17.92 -4.29 1.23
C VAL A 96 -17.47 -3.03 2.00
N ARG A 97 -18.26 -2.53 2.95
CA ARG A 97 -18.05 -1.21 3.55
C ARG A 97 -16.87 -1.05 4.52
N PRO A 98 -16.45 -2.02 5.35
CA PRO A 98 -15.36 -1.75 6.32
C PRO A 98 -13.99 -1.55 5.67
N TRP A 99 -13.78 -2.06 4.45
CA TRP A 99 -12.45 -2.21 3.86
C TRP A 99 -12.27 -1.44 2.54
N GLY A 100 -13.25 -0.60 2.17
CA GLY A 100 -13.19 0.28 1.01
C GLY A 100 -13.27 -0.43 -0.35
N LEU A 101 -13.10 0.35 -1.43
CA LEU A 101 -13.20 -0.12 -2.82
C LEU A 101 -12.14 -1.16 -3.20
N TYR A 102 -11.07 -1.28 -2.41
CA TYR A 102 -9.95 -2.16 -2.72
C TYR A 102 -10.35 -3.64 -2.67
N LEU A 103 -11.25 -4.02 -1.76
CA LEU A 103 -11.81 -5.37 -1.68
C LEU A 103 -13.07 -5.59 -2.54
N ASP A 104 -13.58 -4.55 -3.20
CA ASP A 104 -14.71 -4.65 -4.13
C ASP A 104 -14.26 -5.04 -5.55
N ARG A 105 -12.94 -5.13 -5.78
CA ARG A 105 -12.43 -5.71 -7.02
C ARG A 105 -12.79 -7.19 -7.04
N PRO A 106 -13.43 -7.70 -8.11
CA PRO A 106 -13.60 -9.13 -8.27
C PRO A 106 -12.21 -9.76 -8.28
N THR A 107 -11.89 -10.53 -7.23
CA THR A 107 -10.79 -11.50 -7.31
C THR A 107 -11.30 -12.55 -8.27
N PRO A 108 -10.69 -12.71 -9.46
CA PRO A 108 -11.05 -13.82 -10.33
C PRO A 108 -10.95 -15.10 -9.49
N GLY A 109 -11.88 -16.03 -9.63
CA GLY A 109 -11.74 -17.40 -9.11
C GLY A 109 -10.65 -18.18 -9.84
N GLN A 110 -9.54 -17.51 -10.16
CA GLN A 110 -8.39 -18.10 -10.81
C GLN A 110 -7.74 -19.04 -9.80
N PRO A 111 -7.43 -20.29 -10.20
CA PRO A 111 -6.61 -21.16 -9.38
C PRO A 111 -5.29 -20.44 -9.06
N ALA A 112 -4.72 -20.74 -7.89
CA ALA A 112 -3.41 -20.21 -7.52
C ALA A 112 -2.45 -20.37 -8.70
N ALA A 113 -1.80 -19.27 -9.10
CA ALA A 113 -0.84 -19.30 -10.19
C ALA A 113 0.23 -20.36 -9.92
N ASP A 114 0.56 -21.15 -10.94
CA ASP A 114 1.67 -22.10 -10.85
C ASP A 114 2.99 -21.32 -10.83
N LEU A 115 3.63 -21.31 -9.67
CA LEU A 115 4.87 -20.58 -9.42
C LEU A 115 6.12 -21.44 -9.65
N THR A 116 5.95 -22.73 -9.99
CA THR A 116 7.07 -23.69 -10.07
C THR A 116 8.08 -23.37 -11.18
N GLY A 117 7.68 -22.57 -12.19
CA GLY A 117 8.55 -22.12 -13.28
C GLY A 117 8.91 -20.63 -13.26
N VAL A 118 8.54 -19.89 -12.20
CA VAL A 118 8.66 -18.42 -12.17
C VAL A 118 9.50 -17.98 -10.99
N ALA A 119 10.74 -18.49 -10.88
CA ALA A 119 11.67 -18.04 -9.86
C ALA A 119 12.32 -16.70 -10.28
N PRO A 120 12.49 -15.74 -9.36
CA PRO A 120 13.24 -14.54 -9.63
C PRO A 120 14.74 -14.83 -9.72
N THR A 121 15.48 -14.04 -10.50
CA THR A 121 16.96 -14.00 -10.44
C THR A 121 17.45 -13.09 -9.33
N TYR A 122 18.71 -13.25 -8.92
CA TYR A 122 19.36 -12.34 -7.97
C TYR A 122 19.26 -10.88 -8.43
N GLU A 123 19.59 -10.58 -9.68
CA GLU A 123 19.57 -9.21 -10.22
C GLU A 123 18.17 -8.59 -10.18
N GLN A 124 17.12 -9.38 -10.46
CA GLN A 124 15.74 -8.90 -10.40
C GLN A 124 15.37 -8.49 -8.97
N ILE A 125 15.74 -9.30 -7.98
CA ILE A 125 15.48 -8.99 -6.58
C ILE A 125 16.26 -7.75 -6.14
N ILE A 126 17.55 -7.67 -6.43
CA ILE A 126 18.37 -6.50 -6.06
C ILE A 126 17.84 -5.22 -6.69
N GLU A 127 17.40 -5.26 -7.94
CA GLU A 127 16.84 -4.07 -8.59
C GLU A 127 15.50 -3.64 -7.97
N MET A 128 14.67 -4.60 -7.57
CA MET A 128 13.46 -4.34 -6.80
C MET A 128 13.78 -3.75 -5.42
N GLU A 129 14.79 -4.25 -4.72
CA GLU A 129 15.24 -3.70 -3.44
C GLU A 129 15.67 -2.24 -3.60
N ARG A 130 16.50 -1.94 -4.60
CA ARG A 130 16.95 -0.56 -4.90
C ARG A 130 15.77 0.37 -5.20
N THR A 131 14.80 -0.09 -5.99
CA THR A 131 13.60 0.69 -6.31
C THR A 131 12.78 0.97 -5.05
N LEU A 132 12.57 -0.04 -4.21
CA LEU A 132 11.84 0.07 -2.95
C LEU A 132 12.54 0.98 -1.94
N ASP A 133 13.88 0.94 -1.88
CA ASP A 133 14.68 1.86 -1.07
C ASP A 133 14.61 3.29 -1.59
N ALA A 134 14.68 3.49 -2.91
CA ALA A 134 14.54 4.80 -3.53
C ALA A 134 13.15 5.41 -3.25
N GLU A 135 12.08 4.62 -3.33
CA GLU A 135 10.73 5.08 -2.96
C GLU A 135 10.65 5.48 -1.47
N GLN A 136 11.24 4.69 -0.57
CA GLN A 136 11.25 5.01 0.86
C GLN A 136 12.08 6.26 1.19
N ALA A 137 13.23 6.41 0.52
CA ALA A 137 14.09 7.58 0.66
C ALA A 137 13.38 8.85 0.18
N ALA A 138 12.63 8.75 -0.93
CA ALA A 138 11.88 9.88 -1.47
C ALA A 138 10.72 10.31 -0.54
N TRP A 139 10.00 9.37 0.06
CA TRP A 139 9.04 9.67 1.14
C TRP A 139 9.71 10.39 2.32
N THR A 140 10.84 9.85 2.78
CA THR A 140 11.60 10.43 3.91
C THR A 140 12.03 11.85 3.60
N ASN A 141 12.57 12.09 2.40
CA ASN A 141 12.94 13.43 1.93
C ASN A 141 11.73 14.36 1.87
N TYR A 142 10.60 13.91 1.33
CA TYR A 142 9.36 14.69 1.29
C TYR A 142 8.92 15.11 2.69
N PHE A 143 8.87 14.19 3.66
CA PHE A 143 8.46 14.53 5.03
C PHE A 143 9.42 15.51 5.70
N ASN A 144 10.73 15.30 5.57
CA ASN A 144 11.75 16.13 6.20
C ASN A 144 11.78 17.54 5.61
N THR A 145 11.74 17.66 4.28
CA THR A 145 11.81 18.97 3.59
C THR A 145 10.60 19.86 3.87
N ARG A 146 9.43 19.28 4.17
CA ARG A 146 8.21 20.02 4.53
C ARG A 146 7.92 20.12 6.02
N GLY A 147 8.73 19.47 6.86
CA GLY A 147 8.48 19.42 8.31
C GLY A 147 7.13 18.75 8.66
N HIS A 148 6.68 17.78 7.87
CA HIS A 148 5.44 17.08 8.16
C HIS A 148 5.57 16.25 9.44
N LYS A 149 4.55 16.29 10.29
CA LYS A 149 4.41 15.33 11.38
C LYS A 149 3.91 14.01 10.78
N VAL A 150 4.70 12.95 10.95
CA VAL A 150 4.42 11.62 10.39
C VAL A 150 4.48 10.55 11.47
N LEU A 151 3.53 9.62 11.44
CA LEU A 151 3.63 8.39 12.21
C LEU A 151 4.23 7.29 11.36
N THR A 152 5.37 6.74 11.77
CA THR A 152 5.91 5.53 11.15
C THR A 152 5.28 4.29 11.77
N VAL A 153 4.88 3.34 10.93
CA VAL A 153 4.37 2.02 11.32
C VAL A 153 5.23 0.98 10.61
N ARG A 154 5.82 0.05 11.36
CA ARG A 154 6.53 -1.07 10.75
C ARG A 154 5.53 -2.14 10.36
N TYR A 155 5.73 -2.70 9.18
CA TYR A 155 4.94 -3.83 8.71
C TYR A 155 4.98 -4.99 9.69
N GLU A 156 6.15 -5.27 10.26
CA GLU A 156 6.32 -6.38 11.22
C GLU A 156 5.53 -6.15 12.51
N ASP A 157 5.55 -4.93 13.05
CA ASP A 157 4.76 -4.58 14.24
C ASP A 157 3.24 -4.66 13.94
N LEU A 158 2.83 -4.26 12.73
CA LEU A 158 1.42 -4.32 12.29
C LEU A 158 0.94 -5.75 12.06
N ASP A 159 1.81 -6.63 11.56
CA ASP A 159 1.57 -8.05 11.34
C ASP A 159 1.46 -8.80 12.68
N GLU A 160 2.33 -8.48 13.64
CA GLU A 160 2.35 -9.09 14.98
C GLU A 160 1.22 -8.55 15.88
N ASN A 161 0.94 -7.25 15.84
CA ASN A 161 -0.02 -6.60 16.74
C ASN A 161 -0.94 -5.62 16.00
N TYR A 162 -1.77 -6.17 15.10
CA TYR A 162 -2.70 -5.39 14.30
C TYR A 162 -3.52 -4.37 15.12
N ARG A 163 -4.21 -4.80 16.18
CA ARG A 163 -5.08 -3.92 16.97
C ARG A 163 -4.30 -2.83 17.71
N GLY A 164 -3.14 -3.17 18.27
CA GLY A 164 -2.28 -2.21 18.96
C GLY A 164 -1.77 -1.11 18.02
N GLU A 165 -1.33 -1.51 16.82
CA GLU A 165 -0.85 -0.56 15.82
C GLU A 165 -1.98 0.32 15.27
N ILE A 166 -3.19 -0.22 15.07
CA ILE A 166 -4.34 0.60 14.69
C ILE A 166 -4.72 1.58 15.80
N ALA A 167 -4.70 1.16 17.07
CA ALA A 167 -4.93 2.07 18.20
C ALA A 167 -3.89 3.22 18.23
N ARG A 168 -2.63 2.94 17.88
CA ARG A 168 -1.57 3.95 17.75
C ARG A 168 -1.85 4.93 16.61
N VAL A 169 -2.31 4.44 15.48
CA VAL A 169 -2.74 5.26 14.33
C VAL A 169 -3.93 6.15 14.70
N LEU A 170 -4.98 5.61 15.32
CA LEU A 170 -6.15 6.38 15.74
C LEU A 170 -5.76 7.52 16.68
N ARG A 171 -4.93 7.23 17.70
CA ARG A 171 -4.41 8.25 18.62
C ARG A 171 -3.63 9.34 17.91
N PHE A 172 -2.78 8.97 16.94
CA PHE A 172 -2.02 9.92 16.15
C PHE A 172 -2.91 10.84 15.31
N LEU A 173 -4.01 10.30 14.78
CA LEU A 173 -5.04 11.05 14.05
C LEU A 173 -5.97 11.86 14.97
N GLY A 174 -5.82 11.75 16.30
CA GLY A 174 -6.68 12.43 17.29
C GLY A 174 -8.03 11.75 17.53
N ALA A 175 -8.20 10.49 17.10
CA ALA A 175 -9.38 9.67 17.33
C ALA A 175 -9.25 8.80 18.59
N ASP A 176 -10.37 8.31 19.11
CA ASP A 176 -10.37 7.42 20.28
C ASP A 176 -9.77 6.04 19.92
N PRO A 177 -8.64 5.64 20.55
CA PRO A 177 -8.00 4.36 20.28
C PRO A 177 -8.85 3.14 20.67
N VAL A 178 -9.88 3.28 21.51
CA VAL A 178 -10.77 2.17 21.92
C VAL A 178 -11.44 1.52 20.71
N HIS A 179 -11.74 2.28 19.66
CA HIS A 179 -12.36 1.76 18.45
C HIS A 179 -11.50 0.73 17.70
N ALA A 180 -10.20 0.63 17.98
CA ALA A 180 -9.37 -0.43 17.42
C ALA A 180 -9.76 -1.84 17.90
N ALA A 181 -10.38 -1.95 19.08
CA ALA A 181 -10.86 -3.22 19.62
C ALA A 181 -12.05 -3.78 18.83
N ASP A 182 -12.87 -2.90 18.26
CA ASP A 182 -14.09 -3.28 17.54
C ASP A 182 -13.88 -3.53 16.04
N LEU A 183 -12.67 -3.26 15.53
CA LEU A 183 -12.39 -3.46 14.11
C LEU A 183 -12.41 -4.96 13.75
N PRO A 184 -13.03 -5.35 12.63
CA PRO A 184 -12.89 -6.70 12.13
C PRO A 184 -11.43 -6.96 11.78
N GLU A 185 -10.99 -8.22 11.85
CA GLU A 185 -9.68 -8.59 11.32
C GLU A 185 -9.65 -8.39 9.80
N PRO A 186 -8.52 -7.96 9.23
CA PRO A 186 -8.36 -7.86 7.79
C PRO A 186 -8.71 -9.20 7.15
N PRO A 187 -9.59 -9.24 6.13
CA PRO A 187 -9.96 -10.50 5.46
C PRO A 187 -8.84 -11.00 4.54
N LEU A 188 -7.65 -10.38 4.61
CA LEU A 188 -6.52 -10.64 3.75
C LEU A 188 -5.77 -11.86 4.25
N GLU A 189 -5.56 -12.82 3.35
CA GLU A 189 -4.72 -13.97 3.65
C GLU A 189 -3.24 -13.60 3.51
N ARG A 190 -2.40 -14.15 4.39
CA ARG A 190 -0.96 -14.06 4.25
C ARG A 190 -0.53 -14.86 3.03
N GLN A 191 0.13 -14.20 2.08
CA GLN A 191 0.62 -14.84 0.85
C GLN A 191 2.05 -15.37 0.96
N SER A 192 2.79 -15.04 2.01
CA SER A 192 4.14 -15.59 2.21
C SER A 192 4.04 -17.07 2.59
N ASP A 193 4.66 -17.95 1.80
CA ASP A 193 4.67 -19.40 2.00
C ASP A 193 6.06 -20.01 1.69
N HIS A 194 6.13 -21.34 1.65
CA HIS A 194 7.37 -22.10 1.38
C HIS A 194 8.04 -21.76 0.04
N ILE A 195 7.32 -21.21 -0.94
CA ILE A 195 7.89 -20.77 -2.22
C ILE A 195 8.70 -19.49 -2.02
N ASN A 196 8.19 -18.54 -1.23
CA ASN A 196 8.93 -17.33 -0.87
C ASN A 196 10.22 -17.69 -0.11
N GLU A 197 10.16 -18.66 0.79
CA GLU A 197 11.33 -19.13 1.54
C GLU A 197 12.35 -19.84 0.63
N HIS A 198 11.88 -20.63 -0.34
CA HIS A 198 12.76 -21.28 -1.31
C HIS A 198 13.47 -20.26 -2.19
N TRP A 199 12.75 -19.29 -2.75
CA TRP A 199 13.35 -18.20 -3.53
C TRP A 199 14.35 -17.41 -2.69
N ARG A 200 14.02 -17.09 -1.43
CA ARG A 200 14.96 -16.39 -0.55
C ARG A 200 16.28 -17.16 -0.40
N ARG A 201 16.23 -18.47 -0.16
CA ARG A 201 17.44 -19.30 -0.05
C ARG A 201 18.28 -19.25 -1.32
N LEU A 202 17.68 -19.40 -2.50
CA LEU A 202 18.40 -19.34 -3.78
C LEU A 202 19.13 -18.00 -3.97
N ILE A 203 18.45 -16.90 -3.69
CA ILE A 203 18.99 -15.54 -3.83
C ILE A 203 20.11 -15.29 -2.81
N ASP A 204 19.97 -15.81 -1.59
CA ASP A 204 20.99 -15.66 -0.54
C ASP A 204 22.21 -16.56 -0.79
N GLU A 205 22.03 -17.73 -1.43
CA GLU A 205 23.11 -18.66 -1.83
C GLU A 205 23.90 -18.16 -3.04
N GLU A 206 23.26 -17.52 -4.02
CA GLU A 206 23.92 -16.93 -5.20
C GLU A 206 24.86 -15.76 -4.84
N TRP A 207 24.72 -15.21 -3.64
CA TRP A 207 25.55 -14.13 -3.08
C TRP A 207 26.75 -14.62 -2.24
N ALA A 208 26.72 -15.87 -1.75
CA ALA A 208 27.72 -16.42 -0.84
C ALA A 208 29.00 -16.88 -1.55
#